data_AF-A0A9Q7VSS0-F1
#
_entry.id   AF-A0A9Q7VSS0-F1
#
_cell.length_a   1.000
_cell.length_b   1.000
_cell.length_c   1.000
_cell.angle_alpha   90.00
_cell.angle_beta   90.00
_cell.angle_gamma   90.00
#
_symmetry.space_group_name_H-M   'P 1'
#
loop_
_entity.id
_entity.type
_entity.pdbx_description
1 polymer ?
#
loop_
_entity_poly.entity_id
_entity_poly.type
_entity_poly.pdbx_seq_one_letter_code
_entity_poly.pdbx_strand_id
1 'polypeptide(L)'
;MNAPTLIKPYDIAEHLHRYTAWAASRAASTKTCRFDVSTGKTIIEATGLHLLLAGPQLLPSPENIDAQHKIWRETAIEAARNKGLVGFGHGVAAKLINVYLKGAFVCAGQELHPHVQALHPPIDKLLLDELYDQDVGGLRAVWAQARKQRWSKFDAEQYQAVINGIREVLTGRPLWHVEAYWRGYQ
;
A
#
# COMPACT_ATOMS: atom_id res chain seq x y z
N MET A 1 -20.03 40.82 17.21
CA MET A 1 -18.65 40.38 17.50
C MET A 1 -18.54 38.93 17.08
N ASN A 2 -17.81 38.64 15.99
CA ASN A 2 -17.61 37.25 15.58
C ASN A 2 -16.59 36.61 16.53
N ALA A 3 -16.94 35.44 17.07
CA ALA A 3 -16.03 34.67 17.92
C ALA A 3 -14.74 34.38 17.14
N PRO A 4 -13.55 34.53 17.75
CA PRO A 4 -12.29 34.23 17.08
C PRO A 4 -12.34 32.77 16.63
N THR A 5 -12.14 32.54 15.33
CA THR A 5 -12.08 31.21 14.75
C THR A 5 -10.83 30.53 15.31
N LEU A 6 -11.01 29.56 16.20
CA LEU A 6 -9.95 28.71 16.69
C LEU A 6 -9.32 27.98 15.50
N ILE A 7 -8.10 28.38 15.12
CA ILE A 7 -7.30 27.65 14.14
C ILE A 7 -6.99 26.29 14.78
N LYS A 8 -7.50 25.21 14.18
CA LYS A 8 -7.15 23.85 14.64
C LYS A 8 -5.63 23.67 14.52
N PRO A 9 -4.96 23.07 15.51
CA PRO A 9 -3.56 22.71 15.39
C PRO A 9 -3.40 21.81 14.15
N TYR A 10 -2.47 22.20 13.29
CA TYR A 10 -2.16 21.55 12.02
C TYR A 10 -0.66 21.59 11.83
N ASP A 11 -0.04 20.42 11.90
CA ASP A 11 1.40 20.25 11.77
C ASP A 11 1.75 19.40 10.55
N ILE A 12 3.04 19.19 10.35
CA ILE A 12 3.53 18.40 9.22
C ILE A 12 3.09 16.94 9.27
N ALA A 13 2.93 16.37 10.46
CA ALA A 13 2.49 14.99 10.62
C ALA A 13 1.02 14.83 10.20
N GLU A 14 0.15 15.76 10.62
CA GLU A 14 -1.24 15.81 10.21
C GLU A 14 -1.37 16.10 8.71
N HIS A 15 -0.54 16.98 8.14
CA HIS A 15 -0.52 17.22 6.69
C HIS A 15 -0.17 15.96 5.91
N LEU A 16 0.91 15.28 6.30
CA LEU A 16 1.37 14.04 5.68
C LEU A 16 0.30 12.95 5.78
N HIS A 17 -0.29 12.76 6.97
CA HIS A 17 -1.36 11.80 7.18
C HIS A 17 -2.55 12.05 6.24
N ARG A 18 -3.03 13.30 6.13
CA ARG A 18 -4.15 13.64 5.25
C ARG A 18 -3.84 13.40 3.78
N TYR A 19 -2.68 13.85 3.31
CA TYR A 19 -2.29 13.71 1.90
C TYR A 19 -2.17 12.23 1.50
N THR A 20 -1.47 11.46 2.30
CA THR A 20 -1.21 10.04 2.04
C THR A 20 -2.49 9.20 2.16
N ALA A 21 -3.35 9.48 3.14
CA ALA A 21 -4.65 8.82 3.27
C ALA A 21 -5.58 9.13 2.09
N TRP A 22 -5.58 10.39 1.60
CA TRP A 22 -6.30 10.76 0.38
C TRP A 22 -5.81 9.96 -0.83
N ALA A 23 -4.50 9.98 -1.10
CA ALA A 23 -3.90 9.29 -2.24
C ALA A 23 -4.18 7.78 -2.20
N ALA A 24 -3.96 7.16 -1.03
CA ALA A 24 -4.21 5.74 -0.80
C ALA A 24 -5.66 5.35 -1.04
N SER A 25 -6.61 6.13 -0.50
CA SER A 25 -8.03 5.85 -0.65
C SER A 25 -8.48 5.93 -2.11
N ARG A 26 -7.98 6.92 -2.86
CA ARG A 26 -8.28 7.06 -4.29
C ARG A 26 -7.68 5.92 -5.11
N ALA A 27 -6.47 5.50 -4.80
CA ALA A 27 -5.78 4.44 -5.53
C ALA A 27 -6.36 3.04 -5.26
N ALA A 28 -6.83 2.77 -4.04
CA ALA A 28 -7.34 1.46 -3.64
C ALA A 28 -8.83 1.25 -3.95
N SER A 29 -9.62 2.32 -4.11
CA SER A 29 -11.05 2.20 -4.41
C SER A 29 -11.30 1.63 -5.81
N THR A 30 -12.00 0.50 -5.89
CA THR A 30 -12.27 -0.21 -7.16
C THR A 30 -13.76 -0.24 -7.49
N LYS A 31 -14.11 -0.59 -8.73
CA LYS A 31 -15.53 -0.76 -9.12
C LYS A 31 -16.27 -1.81 -8.28
N THR A 32 -15.57 -2.83 -7.78
CA THR A 32 -16.14 -3.92 -6.99
C THR A 32 -16.06 -3.70 -5.48
N CYS A 33 -15.37 -2.64 -5.04
CA CYS A 33 -15.27 -2.22 -3.65
C CYS A 33 -15.06 -0.70 -3.62
N ARG A 34 -16.16 0.06 -3.65
CA ARG A 34 -16.17 1.52 -3.63
C ARG A 34 -16.24 2.01 -2.19
N PHE A 35 -15.44 3.01 -1.88
CA PHE A 35 -15.41 3.71 -0.60
C PHE A 35 -14.82 5.10 -0.82
N ASP A 36 -15.20 6.05 0.03
CA ASP A 36 -14.71 7.42 -0.02
C ASP A 36 -13.40 7.60 0.77
N VAL A 37 -12.83 8.81 0.69
CA VAL A 37 -11.57 9.14 1.38
C VAL A 37 -11.72 9.08 2.89
N SER A 38 -12.87 9.49 3.43
CA SER A 38 -13.12 9.44 4.88
C SER A 38 -13.10 8.01 5.39
N THR A 39 -13.75 7.09 4.67
CA THR A 39 -13.77 5.66 4.99
C THR A 39 -12.38 5.05 4.91
N GLY A 40 -11.64 5.34 3.83
CA GLY A 40 -10.27 4.85 3.66
C GLY A 40 -9.32 5.36 4.75
N LYS A 41 -9.43 6.64 5.14
CA LYS A 41 -8.69 7.22 6.28
C LYS A 41 -9.00 6.48 7.58
N THR A 42 -10.28 6.26 7.89
CA THR A 42 -10.67 5.52 9.11
C THR A 42 -10.13 4.08 9.12
N ILE A 43 -10.10 3.41 7.97
CA ILE A 43 -9.50 2.07 7.86
C ILE A 43 -7.99 2.13 8.12
N ILE A 44 -7.27 3.10 7.56
CA ILE A 44 -5.84 3.32 7.83
C ILE A 44 -5.60 3.60 9.32
N GLU A 45 -6.43 4.43 9.96
CA GLU A 45 -6.30 4.73 11.38
C GLU A 45 -6.48 3.48 12.24
N ALA A 46 -7.43 2.61 11.90
CA ALA A 46 -7.65 1.35 12.61
C ALA A 46 -6.45 0.39 12.54
N THR A 47 -5.61 0.48 11.51
CA THR A 47 -4.36 -0.31 11.41
C THR A 47 -3.21 0.24 12.25
N GLY A 48 -3.33 1.46 12.80
CA GLY A 48 -2.26 2.13 13.55
C GLY A 48 -1.14 2.73 12.69
N LEU A 49 -1.23 2.66 11.35
CA LEU A 49 -0.17 3.16 10.46
C LEU A 49 0.14 4.65 10.61
N HIS A 50 -0.83 5.46 11.02
CA HIS A 50 -0.64 6.89 11.30
C HIS A 50 0.32 7.15 12.47
N LEU A 51 0.43 6.22 13.43
CA LEU A 51 1.36 6.33 14.55
C LEU A 51 2.82 6.14 14.10
N LEU A 52 3.04 5.46 12.98
CA LEU A 52 4.38 5.20 12.44
C LEU A 52 5.00 6.45 11.80
N LEU A 53 4.19 7.46 11.46
CA LEU A 53 4.65 8.69 10.81
C LEU A 53 5.65 9.50 11.64
N ALA A 54 5.79 9.19 12.93
CA ALA A 54 6.82 9.80 13.78
C ALA A 54 8.26 9.41 13.37
N GLY A 55 8.45 8.35 12.58
CA GLY A 55 9.75 8.08 11.93
C GLY A 55 9.92 6.66 11.39
N PRO A 56 10.81 6.46 10.39
CA PRO A 56 10.98 5.18 9.71
C PRO A 56 11.51 4.06 10.62
N GLN A 57 12.15 4.38 11.74
CA GLN A 57 12.58 3.42 12.76
C GLN A 57 11.42 2.71 13.47
N LEU A 58 10.21 3.25 13.38
CA LEU A 58 8.99 2.62 13.92
C LEU A 58 8.38 1.60 12.96
N LEU A 59 8.81 1.59 11.70
CA LEU A 59 8.43 0.55 10.75
C LEU A 59 9.04 -0.80 11.19
N PRO A 60 8.42 -1.93 10.81
CA PRO A 60 9.00 -3.26 11.03
C PRO A 60 10.38 -3.38 10.40
N SER A 61 11.23 -4.22 11.00
CA SER A 61 12.50 -4.59 10.36
C SER A 61 12.22 -5.36 9.05
N PRO A 62 13.19 -5.40 8.12
CA PRO A 62 13.05 -6.13 6.85
C PRO A 62 12.64 -7.60 7.03
N GLU A 63 13.05 -8.25 8.11
CA GLU A 63 12.73 -9.66 8.41
C GLU A 63 11.28 -9.84 8.88
N ASN A 64 10.68 -8.79 9.45
CA ASN A 64 9.35 -8.84 10.06
C ASN A 64 8.25 -8.18 9.22
N ILE A 65 8.62 -7.49 8.12
CA ILE A 65 7.67 -6.72 7.33
C ILE A 65 6.56 -7.58 6.72
N ASP A 66 6.86 -8.78 6.22
CA ASP A 66 5.86 -9.67 5.62
C ASP A 66 4.78 -10.06 6.65
N ALA A 67 5.21 -10.45 7.86
CA ALA A 67 4.32 -10.83 8.95
C ALA A 67 3.48 -9.64 9.44
N GLN A 68 4.12 -8.48 9.66
CA GLN A 68 3.40 -7.29 10.11
C GLN A 68 2.44 -6.76 9.04
N HIS A 69 2.82 -6.80 7.76
CA HIS A 69 1.96 -6.38 6.66
C HIS A 69 0.73 -7.30 6.51
N LYS A 70 0.87 -8.61 6.80
CA LYS A 70 -0.29 -9.50 6.90
C LYS A 70 -1.25 -9.04 8.00
N ILE A 71 -0.75 -8.74 9.19
CA ILE A 71 -1.56 -8.22 10.31
C ILE A 71 -2.27 -6.92 9.91
N TRP A 72 -1.57 -5.95 9.33
CA TRP A 72 -2.19 -4.70 8.87
C TRP A 72 -3.31 -4.93 7.87
N ARG A 73 -3.14 -5.84 6.91
CA ARG A 73 -4.20 -6.18 5.95
C ARG A 73 -5.41 -6.79 6.65
N GLU A 74 -5.20 -7.72 7.57
CA GLU A 74 -6.29 -8.36 8.31
C GLU A 74 -7.06 -7.35 9.16
N THR A 75 -6.36 -6.45 9.86
CA THR A 75 -6.97 -5.34 10.60
C THR A 75 -7.75 -4.40 9.67
N ALA A 76 -7.20 -4.07 8.50
CA ALA A 76 -7.88 -3.22 7.53
C ALA A 76 -9.15 -3.88 6.96
N ILE A 77 -9.10 -5.19 6.68
CA ILE A 77 -10.25 -5.97 6.22
C ILE A 77 -11.35 -6.00 7.27
N GLU A 78 -11.00 -6.19 8.55
CA GLU A 78 -11.95 -6.16 9.65
C GLU A 78 -12.58 -4.76 9.80
N ALA A 79 -11.77 -3.71 9.77
CA ALA A 79 -12.26 -2.33 9.81
C ALA A 79 -13.21 -2.01 8.64
N ALA A 80 -12.88 -2.48 7.44
CA ALA A 80 -13.72 -2.33 6.26
C ALA A 80 -15.05 -3.09 6.39
N ARG A 81 -15.02 -4.30 6.94
CA ARG A 81 -16.24 -5.10 7.23
C ARG A 81 -17.16 -4.38 8.21
N ASN A 82 -16.59 -3.79 9.27
CA ASN A 82 -17.33 -3.01 10.26
C ASN A 82 -17.93 -1.72 9.69
N LYS A 83 -17.47 -1.27 8.52
CA LYS A 83 -18.06 -0.19 7.73
C LYS A 83 -19.05 -0.66 6.67
N GLY A 84 -19.33 -1.97 6.60
CA GLY A 84 -20.24 -2.57 5.62
C GLY A 84 -19.67 -2.68 4.21
N LEU A 85 -18.34 -2.58 4.03
CA LEU A 85 -17.73 -2.71 2.71
C LEU A 85 -17.71 -4.17 2.25
N VAL A 86 -18.22 -4.41 1.04
CA VAL A 86 -18.15 -5.70 0.36
C VAL A 86 -16.98 -5.70 -0.62
N GLY A 87 -16.25 -6.81 -0.71
CA GLY A 87 -15.13 -6.97 -1.65
C GLY A 87 -13.82 -6.32 -1.22
N PHE A 88 -13.72 -5.82 0.02
CA PHE A 88 -12.47 -5.33 0.60
C PHE A 88 -11.62 -6.51 1.10
N GLY A 89 -10.87 -7.14 0.19
CA GLY A 89 -9.98 -8.27 0.49
C GLY A 89 -8.51 -7.89 0.64
N HIS A 90 -7.60 -8.88 0.70
CA HIS A 90 -6.17 -8.63 0.89
C HIS A 90 -5.55 -7.76 -0.21
N GLY A 91 -6.02 -7.90 -1.44
CA GLY A 91 -5.60 -7.04 -2.56
C GLY A 91 -5.88 -5.56 -2.36
N VAL A 92 -7.13 -5.22 -2.00
CA VAL A 92 -7.55 -3.83 -1.75
C VAL A 92 -6.87 -3.28 -0.51
N ALA A 93 -6.81 -4.06 0.57
CA ALA A 93 -6.12 -3.71 1.80
C ALA A 93 -4.63 -3.41 1.54
N ALA A 94 -3.93 -4.28 0.81
CA ALA A 94 -2.53 -4.07 0.45
C ALA A 94 -2.33 -2.80 -0.38
N LYS A 95 -3.16 -2.54 -1.39
CA LYS A 95 -3.04 -1.30 -2.19
C LYS A 95 -3.21 -0.06 -1.32
N LEU A 96 -4.18 -0.07 -0.39
CA LEU A 96 -4.42 1.05 0.53
C LEU A 96 -3.18 1.29 1.42
N ILE A 97 -2.68 0.23 2.06
CA ILE A 97 -1.52 0.29 2.97
C ILE A 97 -0.25 0.73 2.22
N ASN A 98 0.04 0.11 1.08
CA ASN A 98 1.29 0.34 0.35
C ASN A 98 1.35 1.75 -0.23
N VAL A 99 0.24 2.28 -0.76
CA VAL A 99 0.20 3.67 -1.26
C VAL A 99 0.35 4.66 -0.11
N TYR A 100 -0.28 4.39 1.04
CA TYR A 100 -0.15 5.22 2.23
C TYR A 100 1.31 5.30 2.71
N LEU A 101 1.94 4.14 2.91
CA LEU A 101 3.32 4.04 3.38
C LEU A 101 4.32 4.58 2.36
N LYS A 102 4.09 4.36 1.06
CA LYS A 102 4.92 4.93 -0.01
C LYS A 102 4.93 6.45 0.05
N GLY A 103 3.74 7.07 0.12
CA GLY A 103 3.64 8.52 0.22
C GLY A 103 4.26 9.07 1.50
N ALA A 104 4.13 8.33 2.60
CA ALA A 104 4.62 8.73 3.92
C ALA A 104 6.14 8.63 4.10
N PHE A 105 6.79 7.66 3.44
CA PHE A 105 8.20 7.36 3.68
C PHE A 105 9.05 7.44 2.41
N VAL A 106 8.69 6.72 1.34
CA VAL A 106 9.48 6.71 0.11
C VAL A 106 9.49 8.09 -0.54
N CYS A 107 8.31 8.67 -0.76
CA CYS A 107 8.18 9.98 -1.40
C CYS A 107 8.45 11.16 -0.45
N ALA A 108 8.73 10.89 0.83
CA ALA A 108 9.04 11.88 1.85
C ALA A 108 10.55 11.99 2.16
N GLY A 109 11.41 11.41 1.30
CA GLY A 109 12.87 11.49 1.44
C GLY A 109 13.48 10.48 2.42
N GLN A 110 12.76 9.38 2.73
CA GLN A 110 13.25 8.30 3.59
C GLN A 110 13.53 7.01 2.79
N GLU A 111 13.62 7.09 1.47
CA GLU A 111 13.72 5.96 0.54
C GLU A 111 14.96 5.08 0.73
N LEU A 112 16.02 5.63 1.33
CA LEU A 112 17.26 4.92 1.63
C LEU A 112 17.26 4.22 3.00
N HIS A 113 16.26 4.46 3.85
CA HIS A 113 16.21 3.83 5.16
C HIS A 113 15.91 2.33 5.01
N PRO A 114 16.64 1.41 5.67
CA PRO A 114 16.50 -0.04 5.46
C PRO A 114 15.06 -0.56 5.66
N HIS A 115 14.34 -0.03 6.65
CA HIS A 115 12.95 -0.41 6.91
C HIS A 115 12.00 0.05 5.80
N VAL A 116 12.31 1.18 5.14
CA VAL A 116 11.53 1.75 4.04
C VAL A 116 11.79 0.99 2.75
N GLN A 117 13.03 0.55 2.51
CA GLN A 117 13.38 -0.26 1.35
C GLN A 117 12.67 -1.61 1.31
N ALA A 118 12.32 -2.15 2.48
CA ALA A 118 11.59 -3.40 2.64
C ALA A 118 10.06 -3.27 2.47
N LEU A 119 9.52 -2.04 2.36
CA LEU A 119 8.09 -1.82 2.21
C LEU A 119 7.57 -2.42 0.90
N HIS A 120 6.38 -3.01 0.98
CA HIS A 120 5.76 -3.63 -0.18
C HIS A 120 5.29 -2.57 -1.18
N PRO A 121 5.50 -2.76 -2.49
CA PRO A 121 5.04 -1.82 -3.50
C PRO A 121 3.53 -1.92 -3.72
N PRO A 122 2.86 -0.83 -4.12
CA PRO A 122 1.46 -0.88 -4.57
C PRO A 122 1.28 -1.78 -5.80
N ILE A 123 0.52 -2.87 -5.68
CA ILE A 123 0.24 -3.77 -6.82
C ILE A 123 -1.08 -3.42 -7.50
N ASP A 124 -1.10 -3.24 -8.82
CA ASP A 124 -2.33 -3.14 -9.59
C ASP A 124 -2.25 -3.85 -10.95
N LYS A 125 -3.33 -3.71 -11.73
CA LYS A 125 -3.46 -4.34 -13.03
C LYS A 125 -2.36 -3.90 -14.00
N LEU A 126 -2.02 -2.62 -14.04
CA LEU A 126 -1.05 -2.09 -15.02
C LEU A 126 0.35 -2.60 -14.72
N LEU A 127 0.74 -2.59 -13.43
CA LEU A 127 2.02 -3.17 -13.02
C LEU A 127 2.09 -4.66 -13.38
N LEU A 128 1.05 -5.44 -13.04
CA LEU A 128 1.04 -6.89 -13.32
C LEU A 128 1.02 -7.20 -14.83
N ASP A 129 0.32 -6.38 -15.62
CA ASP A 129 0.31 -6.52 -17.09
C ASP A 129 1.74 -6.29 -17.63
N GLU A 130 2.46 -5.25 -17.18
CA GLU A 130 3.82 -4.97 -17.65
C GLU A 130 4.85 -6.01 -17.21
N LEU A 131 4.78 -6.48 -15.95
CA LEU A 131 5.67 -7.53 -15.45
C LEU A 131 5.56 -8.80 -16.32
N TYR A 132 4.35 -9.15 -16.75
CA TYR A 132 4.11 -10.28 -17.65
C TYR A 132 4.60 -10.01 -19.08
N ASP A 133 4.22 -8.85 -19.64
CA ASP A 133 4.49 -8.52 -21.05
C ASP A 133 6.01 -8.48 -21.31
N GLN A 134 6.76 -7.88 -20.38
CA GLN A 134 8.22 -7.81 -20.44
C GLN A 134 8.96 -9.05 -19.91
N ASP A 135 8.24 -10.07 -19.41
CA ASP A 135 8.83 -11.24 -18.76
C ASP A 135 9.88 -10.89 -17.70
N VAL A 136 9.52 -9.94 -16.82
CA VAL A 136 10.45 -9.39 -15.84
C VAL A 136 10.99 -10.50 -14.95
N GLY A 137 12.31 -10.68 -14.96
CA GLY A 137 13.03 -11.72 -14.21
C GLY A 137 12.85 -13.15 -14.74
N GLY A 138 12.27 -13.36 -15.94
CA GLY A 138 11.97 -14.71 -16.43
C GLY A 138 10.81 -15.39 -15.68
N LEU A 139 10.00 -14.62 -14.95
CA LEU A 139 8.91 -15.10 -14.09
C LEU A 139 7.53 -14.99 -14.75
N ARG A 140 7.43 -15.00 -16.08
CA ARG A 140 6.15 -14.87 -16.82
C ARG A 140 5.02 -15.75 -16.29
N ALA A 141 5.30 -16.98 -15.85
CA ALA A 141 4.28 -17.87 -15.29
C ALA A 141 3.67 -17.32 -13.98
N VAL A 142 4.50 -16.75 -13.10
CA VAL A 142 4.07 -16.09 -11.85
C VAL A 142 3.18 -14.90 -12.18
N TRP A 143 3.61 -14.05 -13.13
CA TRP A 143 2.86 -12.87 -13.55
C TRP A 143 1.54 -13.23 -14.23
N ALA A 144 1.53 -14.28 -15.07
CA ALA A 144 0.33 -14.78 -15.73
C ALA A 144 -0.73 -15.20 -14.69
N GLN A 145 -0.30 -15.92 -13.66
CA GLN A 145 -1.18 -16.37 -12.59
C GLN A 145 -1.72 -15.19 -11.79
N ALA A 146 -0.87 -14.23 -11.43
CA ALA A 146 -1.27 -13.02 -10.70
C ALA A 146 -2.28 -12.17 -11.48
N ARG A 147 -2.08 -11.99 -12.80
CA ARG A 147 -3.02 -11.29 -13.68
C ARG A 147 -4.39 -11.96 -13.71
N LYS A 148 -4.42 -13.29 -13.81
CA LYS A 148 -5.65 -14.09 -13.83
C LYS A 148 -6.42 -13.96 -12.51
N GLN A 149 -5.72 -13.97 -11.38
CA GLN A 149 -6.30 -13.82 -10.05
C GLN A 149 -6.87 -12.41 -9.81
N ARG A 150 -6.30 -11.39 -10.47
CA ARG A 150 -6.66 -9.97 -10.39
C ARG A 150 -6.35 -9.38 -9.02
N TRP A 151 -5.45 -8.40 -8.99
CA TRP A 151 -4.91 -7.81 -7.76
C TRP A 151 -5.96 -7.51 -6.67
N SER A 152 -7.11 -6.92 -7.02
CA SER A 152 -8.14 -6.51 -6.05
C SER A 152 -8.87 -7.68 -5.39
N LYS A 153 -8.68 -8.90 -5.89
CA LYS A 153 -9.31 -10.14 -5.40
C LYS A 153 -8.32 -11.10 -4.75
N PHE A 154 -7.05 -10.73 -4.62
CA PHE A 154 -6.06 -11.57 -3.97
C PHE A 154 -6.51 -11.98 -2.56
N ASP A 155 -6.27 -13.24 -2.23
CA ASP A 155 -6.21 -13.73 -0.86
C ASP A 155 -4.81 -13.46 -0.26
N ALA A 156 -4.58 -13.98 0.95
CA ALA A 156 -3.32 -13.78 1.67
C ALA A 156 -2.11 -14.37 0.92
N GLU A 157 -2.24 -15.59 0.39
CA GLU A 157 -1.18 -16.37 -0.23
C GLU A 157 -0.86 -15.86 -1.63
N GLN A 158 -1.89 -15.54 -2.41
CA GLN A 158 -1.76 -14.97 -3.75
C GLN A 158 -1.03 -13.63 -3.72
N TYR A 159 -1.38 -12.77 -2.76
CA TYR A 159 -0.64 -11.52 -2.56
C TYR A 159 0.82 -11.79 -2.20
N GLN A 160 1.09 -12.71 -1.28
CA GLN A 160 2.46 -13.00 -0.86
C GLN A 160 3.29 -13.59 -2.00
N ALA A 161 2.71 -14.43 -2.85
CA ALA A 161 3.38 -14.98 -4.02
C ALA A 161 3.85 -13.88 -4.98
N VAL A 162 3.05 -12.83 -5.19
CA VAL A 162 3.45 -11.66 -5.99
C VAL A 162 4.62 -10.92 -5.35
N ILE A 163 4.56 -10.68 -4.04
CA ILE A 163 5.66 -10.01 -3.31
C ILE A 163 6.95 -10.82 -3.38
N ASN A 164 6.88 -12.14 -3.25
CA ASN A 164 8.03 -13.01 -3.36
C ASN A 164 8.66 -12.96 -4.76
N GLY A 165 7.84 -13.01 -5.83
CA GLY A 165 8.35 -12.84 -7.20
C GLY A 165 9.02 -11.48 -7.41
N ILE A 166 8.46 -10.40 -6.84
CA ILE A 166 9.07 -9.07 -6.95
C ILE A 166 10.42 -9.03 -6.23
N ARG A 167 10.51 -9.66 -5.06
CA ARG A 167 11.75 -9.76 -4.28
C ARG A 167 12.83 -10.54 -5.02
N GLU A 168 12.45 -11.60 -5.74
CA GLU A 168 13.37 -12.36 -6.59
C GLU A 168 13.96 -11.48 -7.72
N VAL A 169 13.10 -10.76 -8.44
CA VAL A 169 13.51 -9.81 -9.49
C VAL A 169 14.47 -8.74 -8.97
N LEU A 170 14.20 -8.23 -7.77
CA LEU A 170 14.88 -7.07 -7.19
C LEU A 170 15.97 -7.45 -6.18
N THR A 171 16.52 -8.67 -6.24
CA THR A 171 17.54 -9.14 -5.29
C THR A 171 18.56 -8.03 -4.92
N GLY A 172 18.59 -7.65 -3.64
CA GLY A 172 19.46 -6.61 -3.10
C GLY A 172 19.04 -5.15 -3.34
N ARG A 173 17.84 -4.90 -3.89
CA ARG A 173 17.29 -3.57 -4.17
C ARG A 173 15.99 -3.31 -3.41
N PRO A 174 15.63 -2.03 -3.16
CA PRO A 174 14.35 -1.68 -2.56
C PRO A 174 13.17 -2.20 -3.37
N LEU A 175 12.14 -2.77 -2.73
CA LEU A 175 11.02 -3.38 -3.44
C LEU A 175 10.18 -2.38 -4.26
N TRP A 176 10.17 -1.10 -3.87
CA TRP A 176 9.49 -0.04 -4.62
C TRP A 176 10.11 0.21 -6.00
N HIS A 177 11.34 -0.27 -6.28
CA HIS A 177 11.95 -0.16 -7.62
C HIS A 177 11.17 -0.91 -8.71
N VAL A 178 10.31 -1.88 -8.34
CA VAL A 178 9.46 -2.58 -9.31
C VAL A 178 8.53 -1.62 -10.05
N GLU A 179 8.23 -0.49 -9.44
CA GLU A 179 7.32 0.51 -10.00
C GLU A 179 7.91 1.23 -11.22
N ALA A 180 9.19 1.02 -11.56
CA ALA A 180 9.76 1.43 -12.84
C ALA A 180 9.07 0.77 -14.06
N TYR A 181 8.41 -0.36 -13.85
CA TYR A 181 7.57 -1.03 -14.86
C TYR A 181 6.14 -0.48 -14.91
N TRP A 182 5.78 0.54 -14.14
CA TRP A 182 4.41 1.03 -14.11
C TRP A 182 4.10 1.89 -15.34
N ARG A 183 3.33 1.32 -16.28
CA ARG A 183 2.90 2.01 -17.51
C ARG A 183 2.09 3.28 -17.21
N GLY A 184 2.32 4.33 -18.01
CA GLY A 184 1.65 5.64 -17.90
C GLY A 184 2.45 6.70 -17.13
N TYR A 185 3.59 6.30 -16.56
CA TYR A 185 4.59 7.17 -15.94
C TYR A 185 6.00 6.92 -16.48
N GLN A 186 6.11 6.02 -17.46
CA GLN A 186 7.31 5.74 -18.25
C GLN A 186 7.46 6.76 -19.37
#